data_AF-A0AAV0S001-F1
#
_entry.id   AF-A0AAV0S001-F1
#
_cell.length_a   1.000
_cell.length_b   1.000
_cell.length_c   1.000
_cell.angle_alpha   90.00
_cell.angle_beta   90.00
_cell.angle_gamma   90.00
#
_symmetry.space_group_name_H-M   'P 1'
#
loop_
_entity.id
_entity.type
_entity.pdbx_description
1 polymer ?
#
loop_
_entity_poly.entity_id
_entity_poly.type
_entity_poly.pdbx_seq_one_letter_code
_entity_poly.pdbx_strand_id
1 'polypeptide(L)' 'SFLGRGASASVFKGVLSDGTAVAVKRIGPEARGEKEFRSEVAAIASVQHLNLARLIGYCIVPN' A
#
# COMPACT_ATOMS: atom_id res chain seq x y z
N SER A 1 -4.01 -9.37 9.83
CA SER A 1 -5.09 -8.85 10.68
C SER A 1 -5.37 -7.38 10.33
N PHE A 2 -6.58 -6.88 10.52
CA PHE A 2 -6.89 -5.46 10.34
C PHE A 2 -6.16 -4.60 11.37
N LEU A 3 -5.64 -3.44 10.95
CA LEU A 3 -4.95 -2.49 11.81
C LEU A 3 -5.70 -1.16 11.96
N GLY A 4 -6.42 -0.73 10.92
CA GLY A 4 -7.14 0.53 10.96
C GLY A 4 -7.61 0.99 9.58
N ARG A 5 -8.50 1.98 9.56
CA ARG A 5 -9.00 2.62 8.34
C ARG A 5 -8.73 4.12 8.43
N GLY A 6 -8.13 4.66 7.37
CA GLY A 6 -8.01 6.09 7.14
C GLY A 6 -9.03 6.58 6.11
N ALA A 7 -8.88 7.83 5.67
CA ALA A 7 -9.79 8.45 4.70
C ALA A 7 -9.96 7.64 3.41
N SER A 8 -8.85 7.14 2.85
CA SER A 8 -8.83 6.53 1.50
C SER A 8 -8.48 5.05 1.48
N ALA A 9 -8.16 4.45 2.63
CA ALA A 9 -7.60 3.10 2.67
C ALA A 9 -7.84 2.38 4.00
N SER A 10 -7.86 1.05 3.93
CA SER A 10 -7.75 0.16 5.09
C SER A 10 -6.36 -0.43 5.16
N VAL A 11 -5.77 -0.51 6.35
CA VAL A 11 -4.43 -1.04 6.58
C VAL A 11 -4.54 -2.37 7.32
N PHE A 12 -3.76 -3.34 6.87
CA PHE A 12 -3.69 -4.69 7.43
C PHE A 12 -2.26 -5.07 7.75
N LYS A 13 -2.05 -5.82 8.83
CA LYS A 13 -0.80 -6.52 9.12
C LYS A 13 -0.77 -7.84 8.34
N GLY A 14 0.36 -8.11 7.68
CA GLY A 14 0.66 -9.37 7.00
C GLY A 14 2.08 -9.84 7.31
N VAL A 15 2.39 -11.04 6.83
CA VAL A 15 3.72 -11.64 6.87
C VAL A 15 3.95 -12.27 5.48
N LEU A 16 5.07 -11.95 4.85
CA LEU A 16 5.48 -12.56 3.58
C LEU A 16 5.97 -14.00 3.79
N SER A 17 6.12 -14.77 2.71
CA SER A 17 6.58 -16.17 2.77
C SER A 17 7.98 -16.32 3.37
N ASP A 18 8.82 -15.28 3.30
CA ASP A 18 10.15 -15.23 3.90
C ASP A 18 10.14 -14.84 5.40
N GLY A 19 8.96 -14.64 5.99
CA GLY A 19 8.80 -14.21 7.39
C GLY A 19 8.81 -12.69 7.59
N THR A 20 9.00 -11.89 6.55
CA THR A 20 9.01 -10.42 6.66
C THR A 20 7.63 -9.90 7.05
N ALA A 21 7.54 -9.21 8.19
CA ALA A 21 6.31 -8.53 8.60
C ALA A 21 6.05 -7.29 7.73
N VAL A 22 4.80 -7.14 7.27
CA VAL A 22 4.41 -6.05 6.36
C VAL A 22 3.12 -5.37 6.80
N ALA A 23 2.97 -4.11 6.40
CA ALA A 23 1.70 -3.39 6.42
C ALA A 23 1.16 -3.29 4.98
N VAL A 24 -0.09 -3.69 4.77
CA VAL A 24 -0.77 -3.69 3.47
C VAL A 24 -1.82 -2.59 3.48
N LYS A 25 -1.59 -1.51 2.72
CA LYS A 25 -2.55 -0.42 2.50
C LYS A 25 -3.46 -0.79 1.32
N ARG A 26 -4.68 -1.25 1.61
CA ARG A 26 -5.72 -1.55 0.60
C ARG A 26 -6.52 -0.28 0.33
N ILE A 27 -6.38 0.24 -0.89
CA ILE A 27 -7.17 1.38 -1.37
C ILE A 27 -8.62 0.92 -1.60
N GLY A 28 -9.57 1.67 -1.05
CA GLY A 28 -11.00 1.34 -1.15
C GLY A 28 -11.59 1.72 -2.52
N PRO A 29 -12.74 1.15 -2.92
CA PRO A 29 -13.39 1.47 -4.19
C PRO A 29 -13.81 2.94 -4.33
N GLU A 30 -13.99 3.65 -3.22
CA GLU A 30 -14.31 5.07 -3.18
C GLU A 30 -13.10 5.99 -3.41
N ALA A 31 -11.90 5.45 -3.21
CA ALA A 31 -10.67 6.16 -3.50
C ALA A 31 -10.42 6.04 -5.01
N ARG A 32 -10.90 7.07 -5.71
CA ARG A 32 -10.67 7.42 -7.11
C ARG A 32 -9.56 6.58 -7.78
N GLY A 33 -9.96 5.79 -8.78
CA GLY A 33 -9.19 5.34 -9.95
C GLY A 33 -7.85 4.57 -9.78
N GLU A 34 -7.61 3.62 -10.69
CA GLU A 34 -6.28 3.02 -10.92
C GLU A 34 -5.19 4.09 -11.17
N LYS A 35 -5.57 5.20 -11.79
CA LYS A 35 -4.65 6.32 -12.09
C LYS A 35 -4.10 6.96 -10.82
N GLU A 36 -4.95 7.35 -9.86
CA GLU A 36 -4.45 7.95 -8.61
C GLU A 36 -3.67 6.94 -7.78
N PHE A 37 -4.07 5.66 -7.80
CA PHE A 37 -3.27 4.58 -7.20
C PHE A 37 -1.85 4.54 -7.78
N ARG A 38 -1.72 4.50 -9.12
CA ARG A 38 -0.42 4.48 -9.79
C ARG A 38 0.40 5.74 -9.47
N SER A 39 -0.23 6.91 -9.37
CA SER A 39 0.45 8.14 -8.97
C SER A 39 0.98 8.08 -7.52
N GLU A 40 0.18 7.63 -6.55
CA GLU A 40 0.66 7.44 -5.17
C GLU A 40 1.83 6.45 -5.10
N VAL A 41 1.70 5.32 -5.80
CA VAL A 41 2.75 4.28 -5.84
C VAL A 41 4.03 4.83 -6.48
N ALA A 42 3.93 5.55 -7.60
CA ALA A 42 5.09 6.13 -8.29
C ALA A 42 5.83 7.16 -7.42
N ALA A 43 5.07 8.00 -6.69
CA ALA A 43 5.65 9.00 -5.79
C ALA A 43 6.40 8.37 -4.60
N ILE A 44 5.88 7.27 -4.04
CA ILE A 44 6.54 6.57 -2.94
C ILE A 44 7.73 5.74 -3.46
N ALA A 45 7.57 5.11 -4.63
CA ALA A 45 8.62 4.30 -5.25
C ALA A 45 9.85 5.13 -5.68
N SER A 46 9.68 6.41 -5.98
CA SER A 46 10.76 7.29 -6.42
C SER A 46 11.63 7.84 -5.28
N VAL A 47 11.26 7.60 -4.01
CA VAL A 47 12.00 8.13 -2.84
C VAL A 47 12.41 7.00 -1.91
N GLN A 48 13.72 6.87 -1.69
CA GLN A 48 14.28 5.98 -0.68
C GLN A 48 14.96 6.80 0.41
N HIS A 49 14.38 6.82 1.60
CA HIS A 49 14.89 7.57 2.74
C HIS A 49 14.68 6.81 4.05
N LEU A 50 15.61 6.95 5.00
CA LEU A 50 15.58 6.25 6.29
C LEU A 50 14.30 6.51 7.10
N ASN A 51 13.73 7.72 6.96
CA ASN A 51 12.52 8.13 7.67
C ASN A 51 11.22 7.90 6.88
N LEU A 52 11.30 7.23 5.72
CA LEU A 52 10.12 6.87 4.93
C LEU A 52 9.87 5.37 4.99
N ALA A 53 8.60 5.00 5.05
CA ALA A 53 8.22 3.59 4.95
C ALA A 53 8.61 3.06 3.58
N ARG A 54 9.46 2.02 3.56
CA ARG A 54 9.89 1.37 2.32
C ARG A 54 8.71 0.66 1.66
N LEU A 55 8.43 1.01 0.42
CA LEU A 55 7.55 0.22 -0.44
C LEU A 55 8.27 -1.07 -0.86
N ILE A 56 7.69 -2.21 -0.51
CA ILE A 56 8.23 -3.54 -0.89
C ILE A 56 7.67 -3.99 -2.25
N GLY A 57 6.41 -3.64 -2.53
CA GLY A 57 5.73 -3.97 -3.77
C GLY A 57 4.28 -3.51 -3.74
N TYR A 58 3.55 -3.80 -4.82
CA TYR A 58 2.13 -3.51 -4.94
C TYR A 58 1.41 -4.62 -5.71
N CYS A 59 0.09 -4.68 -5.58
CA CYS A 59 -0.77 -5.58 -6.32
C CYS A 59 -1.96 -4.77 -6.87
N ILE A 60 -2.29 -5.00 -8.13
CA ILE A 60 -3.51 -4.52 -8.78
C ILE A 60 -4.24 -5.78 -9.24
N VAL A 61 -5.48 -5.95 -8.79
CA VAL A 61 -6.35 -7.01 -9.29
C VAL A 61 -7.13 -6.41 -10.46
N PRO A 62 -6.91 -6.88 -11.70
CA PRO A 62 -7.75 -6.47 -12.82
C PRO A 62 -9.19 -6.93 -12.56
N ASN A 63 -10.15 -6.07 -12.90
CA ASN A 63 -11.58 -6.43 -12.90
C ASN A 63 -11.89 -7.46 -13.99
#